data_AF-A0A2U1WJY3-F1
#
_entry.id   AF-A0A2U1WJY3-F1
#
_cell.length_a   1.000
_cell.length_b   1.000
_cell.length_c   1.000
_cell.angle_alpha   90.00
_cell.angle_beta   90.00
_cell.angle_gamma   90.00
#
_symmetry.space_group_name_H-M   'P 1'
#
loop_
_entity.id
_entity.type
_entity.pdbx_description
1 polymer ?
#
loop_
_entity_poly.entity_id
_entity_poly.type
_entity_poly.pdbx_seq_one_letter_code
_entity_poly.pdbx_strand_id
1 'polypeptide(L)'
;MKLKIGTRLMLLVFGVALLSTLAGATVHLTGTRTNLIEQRKAKVKEMVDAAASVIALYGEQEKSGKLPRAEAQERARDAVRAMRYGNGEYFFVYDYAGVSLVHGLRPQVEGKNLLNLKDPDGVPFNVQMTEAAKAGGGFVAFRHKRSDDAEPTPKIAYAAGYQPWQWMIGTGVYTDDVDAEFRARIWRELEVSLLLLAISVGIGIWVSRGMSRPLLAIRDVLGRIGGGDLTAAVPHADRPDEIGDMARAVAGLATTLQGARDESQRADLERAARDLQRERLSVRAAEFARAMDEVVATLSTTTVALHERTAALTNDAASTTDEAHAAAGAAQGASDSVESAAQASEELRGSIAAISRQVESAAQTASRAVTETSNTTGIVTGLASAAEQIGAVVELINSIAGQTNLLALNATIEAAR
;
A
#
# COMPACT_ATOMS: atom_id res chain seq x y z
N MET A 1 32.77 23.31 -19.28
CA MET A 1 32.30 23.28 -17.87
C MET A 1 30.77 23.25 -17.87
N LYS A 2 30.12 22.17 -17.38
CA LYS A 2 28.64 22.11 -17.32
C LYS A 2 28.15 22.93 -16.12
N LEU A 3 27.63 24.13 -16.38
CA LEU A 3 27.02 24.99 -15.34
C LEU A 3 25.78 24.30 -14.71
N LYS A 4 25.67 24.35 -13.38
CA LYS A 4 24.50 23.87 -12.64
C LYS A 4 23.27 24.70 -13.02
N ILE A 5 22.08 24.08 -12.99
CA ILE A 5 20.80 24.73 -13.36
C ILE A 5 20.58 26.04 -12.58
N GLY A 6 20.84 26.03 -11.26
CA GLY A 6 20.71 27.23 -10.44
C GLY A 6 21.64 28.38 -10.86
N THR A 7 22.86 28.08 -11.31
CA THR A 7 23.80 29.11 -11.82
C THR A 7 23.33 29.68 -13.15
N ARG A 8 22.77 28.84 -14.03
CA ARG A 8 22.21 29.29 -15.32
C ARG A 8 21.01 30.21 -15.13
N LEU A 9 20.10 29.84 -14.22
CA LEU A 9 18.95 30.66 -13.85
C LEU A 9 19.39 32.00 -13.26
N MET A 10 20.37 32.00 -12.35
CA MET A 10 20.88 33.25 -11.77
C MET A 10 21.53 34.14 -12.83
N LEU A 11 22.36 33.58 -13.71
CA LEU A 11 22.98 34.34 -14.80
C LEU A 11 21.95 34.89 -15.79
N LEU A 12 20.87 34.15 -16.06
CA LEU A 12 19.81 34.60 -16.94
C LEU A 12 19.03 35.75 -16.30
N VAL A 13 18.57 35.60 -15.06
CA VAL A 13 17.84 36.65 -14.34
C VAL A 13 18.69 37.90 -14.17
N PHE A 14 19.93 37.74 -13.70
CA PHE A 14 20.86 38.85 -13.50
C PHE A 14 21.26 39.51 -14.83
N GLY A 15 21.58 38.70 -15.84
CA GLY A 15 21.99 39.19 -17.15
C GLY A 15 20.88 39.98 -17.84
N VAL A 16 19.64 39.46 -17.81
CA VAL A 16 18.48 40.16 -18.38
C VAL A 16 18.18 41.45 -17.60
N ALA A 17 18.19 41.41 -16.27
CA ALA A 17 17.96 42.59 -15.44
C ALA A 17 19.02 43.68 -15.63
N LEU A 18 20.30 43.29 -15.72
CA LEU A 18 21.40 44.23 -15.96
C LEU A 18 21.34 44.84 -17.36
N LEU A 19 21.05 44.02 -18.39
CA LEU A 19 20.93 44.52 -19.76
C LEU A 19 19.73 45.45 -19.92
N SER A 20 18.58 45.13 -19.33
CA SER A 20 17.37 45.96 -19.44
C SER A 20 17.55 47.30 -18.72
N THR A 21 18.15 47.30 -17.52
CA THR A 21 18.46 48.53 -16.77
C THR A 21 19.47 49.42 -17.49
N LEU A 22 20.57 48.84 -18.00
CA LEU A 22 21.56 49.60 -18.78
C LEU A 22 20.97 50.18 -20.07
N ALA A 23 20.18 49.40 -20.80
CA ALA A 23 19.52 49.86 -22.02
C ALA A 23 18.53 51.00 -21.72
N GLY A 24 17.69 50.83 -20.69
CA GLY A 24 16.74 51.84 -20.24
C GLY A 24 17.42 53.15 -19.82
N ALA A 25 18.46 53.06 -18.99
CA ALA A 25 19.24 54.23 -18.56
C ALA A 25 19.87 54.95 -19.75
N THR A 26 20.42 54.21 -20.72
CA THR A 26 21.05 54.80 -21.92
C THR A 26 20.03 55.57 -22.76
N VAL A 27 18.88 54.97 -23.07
CA VAL A 27 17.82 55.61 -23.86
C VAL A 27 17.26 56.84 -23.13
N HIS A 28 17.00 56.72 -21.83
CA HIS A 28 16.43 57.81 -21.05
C HIS A 28 17.39 59.00 -20.88
N LEU A 29 18.66 58.74 -20.59
CA LEU A 29 19.67 59.80 -20.39
C LEU A 29 19.99 60.54 -21.69
N THR A 30 20.14 59.83 -22.81
CA THR A 30 20.39 60.45 -24.12
C THR A 30 19.21 61.29 -24.59
N GLY A 31 17.97 60.83 -24.35
CA GLY A 31 16.76 61.61 -24.65
C GLY A 31 16.60 62.86 -23.78
N THR A 32 16.87 62.74 -22.47
CA THR A 32 16.62 63.83 -21.51
C THR A 32 17.44 65.08 -21.80
N ARG A 33 18.76 64.94 -22.02
CA ARG A 33 19.62 66.10 -22.29
C ARG A 33 19.23 66.80 -23.59
N THR A 34 18.95 66.02 -24.63
CA THR A 34 18.54 66.53 -25.93
C THR A 34 17.23 67.31 -25.81
N ASN A 35 16.24 66.75 -25.11
CA ASN A 35 14.95 67.40 -24.88
C ASN A 35 15.09 68.72 -24.11
N LEU A 36 15.92 68.75 -23.06
CA LEU A 36 16.15 69.98 -22.28
C LEU A 36 16.77 71.10 -23.13
N ILE A 37 17.76 70.77 -23.97
CA ILE A 37 18.38 71.75 -24.87
C ILE A 37 17.40 72.22 -25.95
N GLU A 38 16.64 71.32 -26.57
CA GLU A 38 15.66 71.69 -27.60
C GLU A 38 14.53 72.55 -27.03
N GLN A 39 14.07 72.29 -25.80
CA GLN A 39 13.11 73.16 -25.10
C GLN A 39 13.68 74.56 -24.86
N ARG A 40 14.97 74.66 -24.47
CA ARG A 40 15.65 75.96 -24.29
C ARG A 40 15.76 76.70 -25.62
N LYS A 41 16.15 76.02 -26.70
CA LYS A 41 16.22 76.59 -28.05
C LYS A 41 14.85 77.11 -28.52
N ALA A 42 13.80 76.30 -28.41
CA ALA A 42 12.45 76.69 -28.80
C ALA A 42 12.00 77.96 -28.06
N LYS A 43 12.20 78.01 -26.74
CA LYS A 43 11.88 79.18 -25.92
C LYS A 43 12.65 80.44 -26.38
N VAL A 44 13.95 80.34 -26.64
CA VAL A 44 14.74 81.49 -27.12
C VAL A 44 14.23 81.97 -28.47
N LYS A 45 13.95 81.06 -29.41
CA LYS A 45 13.41 81.41 -30.72
C LYS A 45 12.06 82.15 -30.60
N GLU A 46 11.11 81.61 -29.85
CA GLU A 46 9.80 82.24 -29.63
C GLU A 46 9.94 83.66 -29.04
N MET A 47 10.88 83.84 -28.11
CA MET A 47 11.15 85.16 -27.54
C MET A 47 11.74 86.14 -28.56
N VAL A 48 12.63 85.69 -29.46
CA VAL A 48 13.13 86.52 -30.57
C VAL A 48 12.01 86.85 -31.54
N ASP A 49 11.14 85.90 -31.89
CA ASP A 49 10.00 86.13 -32.78
C ASP A 49 9.04 87.19 -32.19
N ALA A 50 8.84 87.19 -30.87
CA ALA A 50 8.07 88.22 -30.17
C ALA A 50 8.75 89.61 -30.25
N ALA A 51 10.05 89.70 -30.00
CA ALA A 51 10.80 90.96 -30.11
C ALA A 51 10.86 91.47 -31.57
N ALA A 52 11.00 90.57 -32.53
CA ALA A 52 10.96 90.89 -33.95
C ALA A 52 9.56 91.42 -34.37
N SER A 53 8.49 90.88 -33.78
CA SER A 53 7.12 91.40 -34.01
C SER A 53 6.94 92.82 -33.48
N VAL A 54 7.55 93.16 -32.33
CA VAL A 54 7.57 94.53 -31.79
C VAL A 54 8.32 95.48 -32.73
N ILE A 55 9.47 95.06 -33.25
CA ILE A 55 10.22 95.85 -34.24
C ILE A 55 9.41 96.02 -35.53
N ALA A 56 8.78 94.95 -36.01
CA ALA A 56 7.94 94.97 -37.21
C ALA A 56 6.73 95.91 -37.06
N LEU A 57 6.13 96.01 -35.88
CA LEU A 57 5.06 96.97 -35.59
C LEU A 57 5.52 98.42 -35.87
N TYR A 58 6.70 98.81 -35.38
CA TYR A 58 7.22 100.15 -35.61
C TYR A 58 7.69 100.36 -37.06
N GLY A 59 8.27 99.34 -37.68
CA GLY A 59 8.59 99.37 -39.10
C GLY A 59 7.36 99.52 -40.01
N GLU A 60 6.21 98.95 -39.62
CA GLU A 60 4.95 99.16 -40.34
C GLU A 60 4.40 100.59 -40.13
N GLN A 61 4.58 101.17 -38.93
CA GLN A 61 4.24 102.57 -38.68
C GLN A 61 5.10 103.53 -39.51
N GLU A 62 6.40 103.26 -39.66
CA GLU A 62 7.28 103.98 -40.60
C GLU A 62 6.76 103.85 -42.03
N LYS A 63 6.52 102.62 -42.49
CA LYS A 63 6.06 102.34 -43.86
C LYS A 63 4.73 103.02 -44.19
N SER A 64 3.82 103.12 -43.22
CA SER A 64 2.54 103.82 -43.36
C SER A 64 2.63 105.35 -43.24
N GLY A 65 3.81 105.90 -42.94
CA GLY A 65 4.03 107.34 -42.74
C GLY A 65 3.53 107.88 -41.39
N LYS A 66 3.13 107.01 -40.44
CA LYS A 66 2.69 107.42 -39.09
C LYS A 66 3.83 107.91 -38.22
N LEU A 67 5.04 107.39 -38.44
CA LEU A 67 6.25 107.79 -37.74
C LEU A 67 7.40 108.00 -38.74
N PRO A 68 8.26 109.02 -38.56
CA PRO A 68 9.54 109.09 -39.24
C PRO A 68 10.43 107.88 -38.88
N ARG A 69 11.28 107.43 -39.80
CA ARG A 69 12.19 106.29 -39.60
C ARG A 69 12.99 106.37 -38.30
N ALA A 70 13.60 107.52 -38.03
CA ALA A 70 14.42 107.72 -36.83
C ALA A 70 13.59 107.56 -35.54
N GLU A 71 12.36 108.05 -35.54
CA GLU A 71 11.46 107.94 -34.39
C GLU A 71 10.91 106.51 -34.23
N ALA A 72 10.57 105.84 -35.33
CA ALA A 72 10.14 104.44 -35.31
C ALA A 72 11.26 103.52 -34.79
N GLN A 73 12.49 103.73 -35.25
CA GLN A 73 13.67 103.01 -34.78
C GLN A 73 13.92 103.27 -33.29
N GLU A 74 13.82 104.52 -32.83
CA GLU A 74 14.02 104.83 -31.41
C GLU A 74 12.99 104.15 -30.51
N ARG A 75 11.70 104.23 -30.86
CA ARG A 75 10.63 103.58 -30.09
C ARG A 75 10.78 102.05 -30.09
N ALA A 76 11.23 101.46 -31.19
CA ALA A 76 11.53 100.03 -31.26
C ALA A 76 12.72 99.65 -30.35
N ARG A 77 13.79 100.46 -30.36
CA ARG A 77 14.94 100.26 -29.47
C ARG A 77 14.53 100.31 -28.00
N ASP A 78 13.75 101.31 -27.61
CA ASP A 78 13.27 101.46 -26.24
C ASP A 78 12.39 100.30 -25.80
N ALA A 79 11.47 99.86 -26.67
CA ALA A 79 10.59 98.72 -26.39
C ALA A 79 11.41 97.44 -26.17
N VAL A 80 12.32 97.10 -27.09
CA VAL A 80 13.15 95.89 -26.97
C VAL A 80 14.13 95.99 -25.80
N ARG A 81 14.69 97.18 -25.52
CA ARG A 81 15.58 97.41 -24.37
C ARG A 81 14.89 97.12 -23.04
N ALA A 82 13.60 97.39 -22.93
CA ALA A 82 12.80 97.13 -21.73
C ALA A 82 12.39 95.64 -21.58
N MET A 83 12.38 94.84 -22.65
CA MET A 83 11.92 93.45 -22.60
C MET A 83 12.85 92.57 -21.76
N ARG A 84 12.30 91.87 -20.77
CA ARG A 84 12.99 90.84 -19.97
C ARG A 84 12.12 89.60 -19.87
N TYR A 85 12.75 88.43 -19.74
CA TYR A 85 12.02 87.17 -19.53
C TYR A 85 12.84 86.17 -18.71
N GLY A 86 12.19 85.14 -18.17
CA GLY A 86 12.84 84.13 -17.35
C GLY A 86 13.58 84.76 -16.16
N ASN A 87 14.83 84.35 -15.93
CA ASN A 87 15.65 84.83 -14.82
C ASN A 87 16.44 86.11 -15.18
N GLY A 88 15.74 87.11 -15.71
CA GLY A 88 16.35 88.38 -16.11
C GLY A 88 17.12 88.32 -17.44
N GLU A 89 16.76 87.39 -18.33
CA GLU A 89 17.32 87.32 -19.68
C GLU A 89 16.93 88.57 -20.48
N TYR A 90 17.79 88.94 -21.42
CA TYR A 90 17.76 90.23 -22.10
C TYR A 90 17.94 90.09 -23.61
N PHE A 91 17.45 91.09 -24.33
CA PHE A 91 17.61 91.19 -25.77
C PHE A 91 18.79 92.10 -26.14
N PHE A 92 19.39 91.80 -27.28
CA PHE A 92 20.35 92.66 -27.95
C PHE A 92 19.95 92.84 -29.40
N VAL A 93 20.22 94.03 -29.94
CA VAL A 93 19.96 94.37 -31.33
C VAL A 93 21.20 95.00 -31.92
N TYR A 94 21.76 94.40 -32.96
CA TYR A 94 22.91 94.93 -33.70
C TYR A 94 22.51 95.23 -35.13
N ASP A 95 23.14 96.21 -35.77
CA ASP A 95 23.05 96.29 -37.23
C ASP A 95 23.90 95.18 -37.88
N TYR A 96 23.73 94.97 -39.18
CA TYR A 96 24.51 93.97 -39.94
C TYR A 96 26.00 94.30 -40.10
N ALA A 97 26.44 95.50 -39.72
CA ALA A 97 27.85 95.87 -39.60
C ALA A 97 28.42 95.53 -38.22
N GLY A 98 27.58 95.10 -37.28
CA GLY A 98 27.90 94.69 -35.91
C GLY A 98 27.96 95.85 -34.91
N VAL A 99 27.40 97.01 -35.24
CA VAL A 99 27.23 98.11 -34.27
C VAL A 99 26.11 97.76 -33.31
N SER A 100 26.38 97.88 -32.01
CA SER A 100 25.38 97.62 -30.99
C SER A 100 24.33 98.74 -30.93
N LEU A 101 23.08 98.43 -31.22
CA LEU A 101 21.96 99.38 -31.18
C LEU A 101 21.18 99.31 -29.88
N VAL A 102 21.02 98.10 -29.33
CA VAL A 102 20.38 97.83 -28.03
C VAL A 102 21.16 96.75 -27.31
N HIS A 103 21.43 96.93 -26.02
CA HIS A 103 21.93 95.85 -25.17
C HIS A 103 21.32 95.91 -23.77
N GLY A 104 20.33 95.06 -23.48
CA GLY A 104 19.52 95.15 -22.26
C GLY A 104 20.30 95.08 -20.94
N LEU A 105 21.44 94.38 -20.87
CA LEU A 105 22.27 94.35 -19.64
C LEU A 105 23.47 95.31 -19.64
N ARG A 106 23.85 95.87 -20.79
CA ARG A 106 25.10 96.64 -20.93
C ARG A 106 24.91 97.83 -21.85
N PRO A 107 24.11 98.84 -21.47
CA PRO A 107 23.88 100.02 -22.31
C PRO A 107 25.19 100.72 -22.72
N GLN A 108 26.26 100.60 -21.93
CA GLN A 108 27.59 101.16 -22.19
C GLN A 108 28.31 100.60 -23.44
N VAL A 109 27.78 99.53 -24.06
CA VAL A 109 28.31 99.00 -25.33
C VAL A 109 27.53 99.48 -26.55
N GLU A 110 26.40 100.17 -26.38
CA GLU A 110 25.64 100.76 -27.48
C GLU A 110 26.49 101.79 -28.24
N GLY A 111 26.42 101.77 -29.57
CA GLY A 111 27.25 102.56 -30.49
C GLY A 111 28.62 101.95 -30.82
N LYS A 112 29.06 100.91 -30.13
CA LYS A 112 30.35 100.23 -30.43
C LYS A 112 30.16 99.10 -31.43
N ASN A 113 31.16 98.89 -32.29
CA ASN A 113 31.20 97.73 -33.17
C ASN A 113 31.72 96.50 -32.40
N LEU A 114 30.91 95.46 -32.31
CA LEU A 114 31.20 94.22 -31.60
C LEU A 114 31.32 93.01 -32.54
N LEU A 115 31.33 93.21 -33.86
CA LEU A 115 31.25 92.11 -34.84
C LEU A 115 32.36 91.06 -34.63
N ASN A 116 33.59 91.53 -34.40
CA ASN A 116 34.78 90.70 -34.28
C ASN A 116 35.05 90.19 -32.86
N LEU A 117 34.12 90.40 -31.93
CA LEU A 117 34.24 89.87 -30.57
C LEU A 117 34.15 88.34 -30.60
N LYS A 118 35.10 87.70 -29.93
CA LYS A 118 35.16 86.25 -29.77
C LYS A 118 34.92 85.87 -28.32
N ASP A 119 34.37 84.68 -28.10
CA ASP A 119 34.33 84.09 -26.77
C ASP A 119 35.71 83.51 -26.37
N PRO A 120 35.88 83.04 -25.12
CA PRO A 120 37.14 82.43 -24.67
C PRO A 120 37.60 81.20 -25.47
N ASP A 121 36.67 80.50 -26.14
CA ASP A 121 36.96 79.34 -26.98
C ASP A 121 37.28 79.74 -28.44
N GLY A 122 37.28 81.04 -28.74
CA GLY A 122 37.60 81.60 -30.05
C GLY A 122 36.41 81.69 -31.01
N VAL A 123 35.19 81.40 -30.56
CA VAL A 123 33.97 81.43 -31.39
C VAL A 123 33.61 82.89 -31.74
N PRO A 124 33.58 83.28 -33.03
CA PRO A 124 33.18 84.62 -33.47
C PRO A 124 31.65 84.73 -33.47
N PHE A 125 31.03 84.68 -32.29
CA PHE A 125 29.59 84.50 -32.13
C PHE A 125 28.76 85.62 -32.78
N ASN A 126 29.23 86.87 -32.77
CA ASN A 126 28.52 87.98 -33.42
C ASN A 126 28.53 87.90 -34.96
N VAL A 127 29.61 87.38 -35.56
CA VAL A 127 29.66 87.09 -37.00
C VAL A 127 28.63 86.00 -37.33
N GLN A 128 28.70 84.86 -36.62
CA GLN A 128 27.81 83.72 -36.86
C GLN A 128 26.34 84.08 -36.66
N MET A 129 26.01 84.87 -35.62
CA MET A 129 24.64 85.34 -35.39
C MET A 129 24.17 86.30 -36.47
N THR A 130 25.04 87.18 -36.97
CA THR A 130 24.70 88.11 -38.05
C THR A 130 24.46 87.37 -39.37
N GLU A 131 25.28 86.37 -39.69
CA GLU A 131 25.08 85.49 -40.84
C GLU A 131 23.79 84.67 -40.72
N ALA A 132 23.53 84.08 -39.55
CA ALA A 132 22.29 83.38 -39.26
C ALA A 132 21.07 84.29 -39.42
N ALA A 133 21.12 85.52 -38.89
CA ALA A 133 20.04 86.50 -39.03
C ALA A 133 19.78 86.90 -40.49
N LYS A 134 20.84 87.09 -41.28
CA LYS A 134 20.73 87.34 -42.73
C LYS A 134 20.08 86.17 -43.47
N ALA A 135 20.31 84.93 -43.01
CA ALA A 135 19.76 83.71 -43.59
C ALA A 135 18.33 83.34 -43.12
N GLY A 136 17.66 84.21 -42.36
CA GLY A 136 16.29 83.96 -41.85
C GLY A 136 16.22 83.44 -40.42
N GLY A 137 17.38 83.26 -39.78
CA GLY A 137 17.54 83.00 -38.36
C GLY A 137 18.29 81.71 -38.05
N GLY A 138 18.87 81.62 -36.86
CA GLY A 138 19.62 80.44 -36.46
C GLY A 138 20.16 80.50 -35.03
N PHE A 139 20.54 79.33 -34.54
CA PHE A 139 21.12 79.15 -33.21
C PHE A 139 22.64 79.21 -33.25
N VAL A 140 23.23 79.91 -32.27
CA VAL A 140 24.68 79.98 -32.08
C VAL A 140 24.98 79.67 -30.61
N ALA A 141 25.88 78.72 -30.38
CA ALA A 141 26.35 78.34 -29.05
C ALA A 141 27.74 78.94 -28.81
N PHE A 142 27.93 79.58 -27.66
CA PHE A 142 29.18 80.23 -27.26
C PHE A 142 29.23 80.42 -25.75
N ARG A 143 30.37 80.82 -25.19
CA ARG A 143 30.48 81.17 -23.78
C ARG A 143 30.34 82.67 -23.58
N HIS A 144 29.53 83.08 -22.60
CA HIS A 144 29.35 84.49 -22.29
C HIS A 144 29.27 84.74 -20.79
N LYS A 145 29.72 85.92 -20.36
CA LYS A 145 29.58 86.34 -18.97
C LYS A 145 28.16 86.86 -18.70
N ARG A 146 27.56 86.51 -17.55
CA ARG A 146 26.29 87.11 -17.08
C ARG A 146 26.47 88.55 -16.60
N SER A 147 27.59 88.84 -15.97
CA SER A 147 28.03 90.16 -15.51
C SER A 147 29.55 90.29 -15.69
N ASP A 148 30.11 91.49 -15.57
CA ASP A 148 31.54 91.72 -15.86
C ASP A 148 32.48 90.89 -14.95
N ASP A 149 32.07 90.69 -13.69
CA ASP A 149 32.79 89.89 -12.67
C ASP A 149 32.49 88.39 -12.73
N ALA A 150 31.54 87.94 -13.57
CA ALA A 150 31.20 86.53 -13.68
C ALA A 150 32.13 85.78 -14.63
N GLU A 151 32.35 84.49 -14.34
CA GLU A 151 33.00 83.58 -15.26
C GLU A 151 32.15 83.37 -16.53
N PRO A 152 32.77 83.22 -17.72
CA PRO A 152 32.05 82.90 -18.94
C PRO A 152 31.37 81.53 -18.84
N THR A 153 30.05 81.48 -18.99
CA THR A 153 29.24 80.25 -18.95
C THR A 153 28.66 79.91 -20.33
N PRO A 154 28.42 78.62 -20.65
CA PRO A 154 27.79 78.22 -21.91
C PRO A 154 26.43 78.90 -22.10
N LYS A 155 26.23 79.45 -23.31
CA LYS A 155 25.03 80.17 -23.73
C LYS A 155 24.63 79.71 -25.13
N ILE A 156 23.33 79.50 -25.33
CA ILE A 156 22.75 79.28 -26.66
C ILE A 156 21.89 80.50 -26.97
N ALA A 157 22.23 81.21 -28.05
CA ALA A 157 21.45 82.32 -28.56
C ALA A 157 20.75 81.94 -29.86
N TYR A 158 19.62 82.57 -30.11
CA TYR A 158 18.99 82.61 -31.43
C TYR A 158 19.06 84.04 -31.94
N ALA A 159 19.35 84.19 -33.22
CA ALA A 159 19.38 85.48 -33.90
C ALA A 159 18.45 85.45 -35.10
N ALA A 160 17.68 86.51 -35.31
CA ALA A 160 16.82 86.71 -36.47
C ALA A 160 17.02 88.10 -37.08
N GLY A 161 16.85 88.22 -38.40
CA GLY A 161 17.04 89.47 -39.12
C GLY A 161 15.73 90.22 -39.37
N TYR A 162 15.73 91.53 -39.13
CA TYR A 162 14.72 92.45 -39.65
C TYR A 162 15.31 93.24 -40.83
N GLN A 163 15.04 92.74 -42.04
CA GLN A 163 15.67 93.21 -43.28
C GLN A 163 15.47 94.71 -43.59
N PRO A 164 14.29 95.34 -43.38
CA PRO A 164 14.08 96.75 -43.71
C PRO A 164 15.05 97.73 -43.00
N TRP A 165 15.52 97.35 -41.81
CA TRP A 165 16.50 98.12 -41.04
C TRP A 165 17.88 97.48 -41.00
N GLN A 166 18.05 96.29 -41.60
CA GLN A 166 19.28 95.50 -41.53
C GLN A 166 19.72 95.26 -40.08
N TRP A 167 18.74 94.95 -39.22
CA TRP A 167 18.97 94.68 -37.80
C TRP A 167 18.97 93.18 -37.55
N MET A 168 19.91 92.73 -36.74
CA MET A 168 19.89 91.43 -36.10
C MET A 168 19.33 91.59 -34.69
N ILE A 169 18.29 90.83 -34.38
CA ILE A 169 17.69 90.72 -33.05
C ILE A 169 18.13 89.40 -32.48
N GLY A 170 18.65 89.41 -31.26
CA GLY A 170 19.02 88.19 -30.57
C GLY A 170 18.69 88.20 -29.10
N THR A 171 18.54 86.99 -28.58
CA THR A 171 18.54 86.70 -27.15
C THR A 171 19.16 85.31 -26.96
N GLY A 172 19.52 84.97 -25.74
CA GLY A 172 20.00 83.63 -25.45
C GLY A 172 19.78 83.24 -24.00
N VAL A 173 19.86 81.95 -23.73
CA VAL A 173 19.78 81.37 -22.39
C VAL A 173 21.07 80.65 -22.09
N TYR A 174 21.49 80.75 -20.84
CA TYR A 174 22.59 79.95 -20.31
C TYR A 174 22.14 78.51 -20.10
N THR A 175 23.04 77.55 -20.28
CA THR A 175 22.74 76.11 -20.22
C THR A 175 23.52 75.36 -19.13
N ASP A 176 24.17 76.10 -18.24
CA ASP A 176 24.84 75.57 -17.03
C ASP A 176 23.86 74.92 -16.04
N ASP A 177 22.64 75.46 -15.97
CA ASP A 177 21.51 74.90 -15.21
C ASP A 177 21.06 73.54 -15.77
N VAL A 178 21.05 73.38 -17.10
CA VAL A 178 20.71 72.13 -17.79
C VAL A 178 21.70 71.02 -17.41
N ASP A 179 23.00 71.33 -17.38
CA ASP A 179 24.01 70.34 -16.99
C ASP A 179 23.89 69.96 -15.50
N ALA A 180 23.54 70.90 -14.62
CA ALA A 180 23.29 70.62 -13.21
C ALA A 180 22.03 69.76 -13.00
N GLU A 181 20.93 70.08 -13.67
CA GLU A 181 19.70 69.29 -13.64
C GLU A 181 19.93 67.88 -14.21
N PHE A 182 20.69 67.78 -15.30
CA PHE A 182 21.06 66.51 -15.90
C PHE A 182 21.88 65.64 -14.94
N ARG A 183 22.87 66.19 -14.23
CA ARG A 183 23.63 65.45 -13.20
C ARG A 183 22.74 64.95 -12.07
N ALA A 184 21.80 65.76 -11.58
CA ALA A 184 20.87 65.33 -10.54
C ALA A 184 19.99 64.17 -11.01
N ARG A 185 19.55 64.19 -12.28
CA ARG A 185 18.78 63.08 -12.87
C ARG A 185 19.63 61.81 -13.05
N ILE A 186 20.91 61.93 -13.43
CA ILE A 186 21.83 60.78 -13.48
C ILE A 186 21.90 60.07 -12.13
N TRP A 187 22.07 60.81 -11.03
CA TRP A 187 22.14 60.20 -9.70
C TRP A 187 20.87 59.47 -9.31
N ARG A 188 19.70 60.07 -9.59
CA ARG A 188 18.41 59.41 -9.34
C ARG A 188 18.23 58.14 -10.17
N GLU A 189 18.63 58.16 -11.44
CA GLU A 189 18.60 56.96 -12.29
C GLU A 189 19.54 55.87 -11.79
N LEU A 190 20.72 56.25 -11.30
CA LEU A 190 21.68 55.32 -10.72
C LEU A 190 21.12 54.67 -9.45
N GLU A 191 20.48 55.44 -8.57
CA GLU A 191 19.83 54.94 -7.36
C GLU A 191 18.74 53.91 -7.69
N VAL A 192 17.85 54.24 -8.63
CA VAL A 192 16.77 53.33 -9.08
C VAL A 192 17.36 52.07 -9.72
N SER A 193 18.38 52.21 -10.57
CA SER A 193 19.06 51.08 -11.23
C SER A 193 19.72 50.15 -10.20
N LEU A 194 20.37 50.72 -9.19
CA LEU A 194 21.02 49.95 -8.12
C LEU A 194 19.99 49.21 -7.25
N LEU A 195 18.86 49.85 -6.94
CA LEU A 195 17.75 49.22 -6.22
C LEU A 195 17.18 48.03 -6.99
N LEU A 196 16.90 48.20 -8.29
CA LEU A 196 16.39 47.14 -9.15
C LEU A 196 17.39 45.99 -9.30
N LEU A 197 18.68 46.30 -9.37
CA LEU A 197 19.75 45.30 -9.38
C LEU A 197 19.78 44.51 -8.08
N ALA A 198 19.70 45.20 -6.93
CA ALA A 198 19.68 44.56 -5.61
C ALA A 198 18.46 43.64 -5.44
N ILE A 199 17.27 44.08 -5.86
CA ILE A 199 16.06 43.26 -5.87
C ILE A 199 16.24 42.01 -6.76
N SER A 200 16.78 42.19 -7.97
CA SER A 200 17.03 41.09 -8.90
C SER A 200 18.00 40.05 -8.34
N VAL A 201 19.08 40.50 -7.68
CA VAL A 201 20.02 39.63 -6.96
C VAL A 201 19.31 38.92 -5.80
N GLY A 202 18.49 39.65 -5.03
CA GLY A 202 17.70 39.10 -3.92
C GLY A 202 16.77 37.98 -4.38
N ILE A 203 16.02 38.19 -5.48
CA ILE A 203 15.17 37.17 -6.11
C ILE A 203 16.01 35.97 -6.57
N GLY A 204 17.16 36.22 -7.20
CA GLY A 204 18.07 35.15 -7.63
C GLY A 204 18.57 34.28 -6.47
N ILE A 205 18.92 34.89 -5.34
CA ILE A 205 19.31 34.18 -4.12
C ILE A 205 18.11 33.41 -3.54
N TRP A 206 16.93 34.03 -3.48
CA TRP A 206 15.71 33.41 -2.95
C TRP A 206 15.30 32.18 -3.77
N VAL A 207 15.25 32.27 -5.10
CA VAL A 207 14.97 31.14 -6.01
C VAL A 207 16.03 30.05 -5.89
N SER A 208 17.31 30.42 -5.83
CA SER A 208 18.40 29.45 -5.72
C SER A 208 18.33 28.66 -4.40
N ARG A 209 18.03 29.33 -3.29
CA ARG A 209 17.90 28.70 -1.98
C ARG A 209 16.58 27.95 -1.81
N GLY A 210 15.48 28.47 -2.35
CA GLY A 210 14.14 27.91 -2.23
C GLY A 210 13.88 26.73 -3.16
N MET A 211 14.43 26.75 -4.38
CA MET A 211 14.14 25.74 -5.40
C MET A 211 15.36 24.89 -5.75
N SER A 212 16.48 25.51 -6.14
CA SER A 212 17.62 24.77 -6.71
C SER A 212 18.32 23.85 -5.70
N ARG A 213 18.47 24.29 -4.44
CA ARG A 213 19.13 23.49 -3.40
C ARG A 213 18.30 22.26 -2.99
N PRO A 214 17.00 22.39 -2.63
CA PRO A 214 16.17 21.22 -2.31
C PRO A 214 16.06 20.21 -3.44
N LEU A 215 15.92 20.66 -4.70
CA LEU A 215 15.86 19.75 -5.85
C LEU A 215 17.13 18.92 -6.01
N LEU A 216 18.31 19.51 -5.77
CA LEU A 216 19.57 18.76 -5.79
C LEU A 216 19.66 17.76 -4.63
N ALA A 217 19.18 18.12 -3.44
CA ALA A 217 19.15 17.21 -2.30
C ALA A 217 18.23 16.00 -2.55
N ILE A 218 17.03 16.22 -3.10
CA ILE A 218 16.10 15.15 -3.48
C ILE A 218 16.71 14.25 -4.57
N ARG A 219 17.36 14.85 -5.59
CA ARG A 219 18.08 14.11 -6.64
C ARG A 219 19.15 13.19 -6.05
N ASP A 220 19.94 13.68 -5.10
CA ASP A 220 21.03 12.92 -4.50
C ASP A 220 20.50 11.75 -3.67
N VAL A 221 19.39 11.92 -2.94
CA VAL A 221 18.72 10.82 -2.22
C VAL A 221 18.11 9.80 -3.19
N LEU A 222 17.46 10.26 -4.26
CA LEU A 222 16.93 9.36 -5.30
C LEU A 222 18.06 8.51 -5.93
N GLY A 223 19.24 9.09 -6.14
CA GLY A 223 20.43 8.35 -6.58
C GLY A 223 20.89 7.28 -5.59
N ARG A 224 20.83 7.56 -4.27
CA ARG A 224 21.15 6.58 -3.22
C ARG A 224 20.13 5.44 -3.16
N ILE A 225 18.84 5.76 -3.27
CA ILE A 225 17.76 4.77 -3.35
C ILE A 225 17.97 3.86 -4.57
N GLY A 226 18.29 4.43 -5.73
CA GLY A 226 18.64 3.66 -6.93
C GLY A 226 19.91 2.80 -6.76
N GLY A 227 20.82 3.19 -5.86
CA GLY A 227 21.99 2.41 -5.47
C GLY A 227 21.73 1.35 -4.39
N GLY A 228 20.49 1.19 -3.92
CA GLY A 228 20.09 0.16 -2.96
C GLY A 228 20.07 0.60 -1.49
N ASP A 229 20.43 1.85 -1.19
CA ASP A 229 20.26 2.43 0.15
C ASP A 229 18.86 3.02 0.28
N LEU A 230 17.92 2.16 0.70
CA LEU A 230 16.53 2.55 0.88
C LEU A 230 16.27 3.25 2.21
N THR A 231 17.26 3.31 3.11
CA THR A 231 17.10 3.86 4.48
C THR A 231 17.43 5.35 4.57
N ALA A 232 17.91 5.94 3.47
CA ALA A 232 18.27 7.34 3.40
C ALA A 232 17.05 8.24 3.71
N ALA A 233 17.19 9.10 4.72
CA ALA A 233 16.19 10.10 5.04
C ALA A 233 16.01 11.09 3.88
N VAL A 234 14.78 11.27 3.41
CA VAL A 234 14.46 12.22 2.35
C VAL A 234 14.29 13.62 2.95
N PRO A 235 15.18 14.59 2.66
CA PRO A 235 15.08 15.93 3.20
C PRO A 235 13.89 16.67 2.58
N HIS A 236 13.39 17.70 3.27
CA HIS A 236 12.37 18.64 2.78
C HIS A 236 10.95 18.06 2.59
N ALA A 237 10.67 16.87 3.13
CA ALA A 237 9.32 16.28 3.10
C ALA A 237 8.28 17.05 3.94
N ASP A 238 8.74 17.90 4.86
CA ASP A 238 7.95 18.79 5.71
C ASP A 238 7.46 20.06 4.97
N ARG A 239 7.97 20.33 3.77
CA ARG A 239 7.57 21.52 3.01
C ARG A 239 6.12 21.43 2.54
N PRO A 240 5.38 22.56 2.55
CA PRO A 240 3.98 22.61 2.10
C PRO A 240 3.83 22.86 0.58
N ASP A 241 4.93 22.89 -0.17
CA ASP A 241 4.95 23.19 -1.61
C ASP A 241 5.22 21.93 -2.46
N GLU A 242 5.29 22.10 -3.77
CA GLU A 242 5.49 21.03 -4.76
C GLU A 242 6.84 20.30 -4.55
N ILE A 243 7.84 20.99 -3.98
CA ILE A 243 9.10 20.37 -3.60
C ILE A 243 8.89 19.37 -2.47
N GLY A 244 8.04 19.72 -1.50
CA GLY A 244 7.60 18.81 -0.44
C GLY A 244 6.82 17.61 -0.98
N ASP A 245 5.94 17.81 -1.95
CA ASP A 245 5.22 16.71 -2.62
C ASP A 245 6.18 15.74 -3.30
N MET A 246 7.19 16.26 -4.02
CA MET A 246 8.24 15.45 -4.63
C MET A 246 9.04 14.67 -3.58
N ALA A 247 9.43 15.32 -2.47
CA ALA A 247 10.15 14.67 -1.39
C ALA A 247 9.32 13.53 -0.75
N ARG A 248 8.03 13.77 -0.50
CA ARG A 248 7.10 12.74 0.02
C ARG A 248 6.92 11.57 -0.97
N ALA A 249 6.83 11.85 -2.27
CA ALA A 249 6.73 10.82 -3.29
C ALA A 249 8.00 9.94 -3.33
N VAL A 250 9.20 10.54 -3.25
CA VAL A 250 10.47 9.79 -3.16
C VAL A 250 10.55 8.98 -1.88
N ALA A 251 10.07 9.51 -0.75
CA ALA A 251 10.00 8.77 0.51
C ALA A 251 9.05 7.56 0.41
N GLY A 252 7.86 7.75 -0.18
CA GLY A 252 6.91 6.66 -0.43
C GLY A 252 7.50 5.58 -1.35
N LEU A 253 8.26 5.98 -2.37
CA LEU A 253 8.97 5.04 -3.25
C LEU A 253 10.00 4.20 -2.46
N ALA A 254 10.79 4.84 -1.59
CA ALA A 254 11.76 4.13 -0.75
C ALA A 254 11.05 3.10 0.15
N THR A 255 9.96 3.47 0.80
CA THR A 255 9.15 2.56 1.64
C THR A 255 8.59 1.38 0.85
N THR A 256 8.04 1.64 -0.35
CA THR A 256 7.51 0.57 -1.21
C THR A 256 8.62 -0.40 -1.64
N LEU A 257 9.80 0.11 -2.02
CA LEU A 257 10.94 -0.72 -2.38
C LEU A 257 11.48 -1.53 -1.19
N GLN A 258 11.46 -0.97 0.04
CA GLN A 258 11.81 -1.72 1.25
C GLN A 258 10.84 -2.87 1.47
N GLY A 259 9.53 -2.59 1.43
CA GLY A 259 8.50 -3.60 1.60
C GLY A 259 8.61 -4.74 0.60
N ALA A 260 8.85 -4.43 -0.68
CA ALA A 260 9.06 -5.44 -1.72
C ALA A 260 10.33 -6.29 -1.47
N ARG A 261 11.40 -5.69 -0.96
CA ARG A 261 12.63 -6.41 -0.59
C ARG A 261 12.40 -7.35 0.59
N ASP A 262 11.70 -6.89 1.62
CA ASP A 262 11.37 -7.67 2.80
C ASP A 262 10.43 -8.84 2.46
N GLU A 263 9.45 -8.61 1.59
CA GLU A 263 8.55 -9.65 1.08
C GLU A 263 9.29 -10.70 0.26
N SER A 264 10.22 -10.29 -0.62
CA SER A 264 11.08 -11.23 -1.34
C SER A 264 11.93 -12.08 -0.39
N GLN A 265 12.53 -11.48 0.64
CA GLN A 265 13.30 -12.22 1.63
C GLN A 265 12.45 -13.22 2.41
N ARG A 266 11.23 -12.84 2.80
CA ARG A 266 10.27 -13.75 3.45
C ARG A 266 9.88 -14.90 2.52
N ALA A 267 9.58 -14.61 1.25
CA ALA A 267 9.25 -15.63 0.27
C ALA A 267 10.38 -16.64 0.08
N ASP A 268 11.64 -16.17 0.05
CA ASP A 268 12.81 -17.05 -0.06
C ASP A 268 13.00 -17.92 1.19
N LEU A 269 12.82 -17.36 2.39
CA LEU A 269 12.84 -18.11 3.65
C LEU A 269 11.72 -19.17 3.71
N GLU A 270 10.51 -18.83 3.27
CA GLU A 270 9.40 -19.79 3.21
C GLU A 270 9.64 -20.90 2.18
N ARG A 271 10.22 -20.59 1.02
CA ARG A 271 10.62 -21.63 0.05
C ARG A 271 11.63 -22.58 0.67
N ALA A 272 12.67 -22.06 1.32
CA ALA A 272 13.66 -22.88 2.01
C ALA A 272 13.03 -23.77 3.12
N ALA A 273 12.07 -23.23 3.88
CA ALA A 273 11.35 -24.00 4.90
C ALA A 273 10.46 -25.11 4.29
N ARG A 274 9.76 -24.82 3.18
CA ARG A 274 8.96 -25.80 2.45
C ARG A 274 9.81 -26.93 1.89
N ASP A 275 10.99 -26.62 1.35
CA ASP A 275 11.90 -27.63 0.81
C ASP A 275 12.44 -28.56 1.91
N LEU A 276 12.84 -28.00 3.06
CA LEU A 276 13.22 -28.79 4.23
C LEU A 276 12.08 -29.68 4.74
N GLN A 277 10.84 -29.18 4.72
CA GLN A 277 9.68 -29.97 5.13
C GLN A 277 9.37 -31.10 4.14
N ARG A 278 9.52 -30.88 2.83
CA ARG A 278 9.38 -31.92 1.81
C ARG A 278 10.40 -33.04 2.00
N GLU A 279 11.65 -32.70 2.31
CA GLU A 279 12.70 -33.68 2.60
C GLU A 279 12.37 -34.51 3.85
N ARG A 280 11.86 -33.89 4.92
CA ARG A 280 11.42 -34.63 6.12
C ARG A 280 10.24 -35.56 5.85
N LEU A 281 9.29 -35.13 5.02
CA LEU A 281 8.14 -35.95 4.65
C LEU A 281 8.55 -37.15 3.78
N SER A 282 9.50 -36.98 2.86
CA SER A 282 9.96 -38.10 2.03
C SER A 282 10.68 -39.17 2.85
N VAL A 283 11.50 -38.78 3.84
CA VAL A 283 12.13 -39.72 4.78
C VAL A 283 11.09 -40.48 5.58
N ARG A 284 10.10 -39.79 6.17
CA ARG A 284 9.01 -40.44 6.93
C ARG A 284 8.14 -41.35 6.07
N ALA A 285 7.85 -40.96 4.83
CA ALA A 285 7.09 -41.78 3.89
C ALA A 285 7.83 -43.09 3.55
N ALA A 286 9.16 -43.03 3.40
CA ALA A 286 9.99 -44.22 3.19
C ALA A 286 10.01 -45.15 4.42
N GLU A 287 10.07 -44.59 5.64
CA GLU A 287 9.95 -45.37 6.88
C GLU A 287 8.58 -46.04 7.02
N PHE A 288 7.50 -45.30 6.73
CA PHE A 288 6.14 -45.84 6.73
C PHE A 288 5.97 -46.97 5.73
N ALA A 289 6.49 -46.83 4.51
CA ALA A 289 6.43 -47.88 3.49
C ALA A 289 7.11 -49.18 3.98
N ARG A 290 8.28 -49.10 4.62
CA ARG A 290 8.95 -50.27 5.21
C ARG A 290 8.14 -50.92 6.32
N ALA A 291 7.53 -50.12 7.21
CA ALA A 291 6.68 -50.64 8.27
C ALA A 291 5.43 -51.34 7.70
N MET A 292 4.85 -50.79 6.63
CA MET A 292 3.73 -51.41 5.94
C MET A 292 4.11 -52.75 5.28
N ASP A 293 5.29 -52.84 4.66
CA ASP A 293 5.79 -54.11 4.11
C ASP A 293 5.94 -55.18 5.22
N GLU A 294 6.44 -54.80 6.40
CA GLU A 294 6.56 -55.69 7.56
C GLU A 294 5.20 -56.16 8.10
N VAL A 295 4.22 -55.25 8.18
CA VAL A 295 2.83 -55.58 8.56
C VAL A 295 2.21 -56.56 7.57
N VAL A 296 2.38 -56.31 6.26
CA VAL A 296 1.85 -57.20 5.20
C VAL A 296 2.50 -58.58 5.27
N ALA A 297 3.81 -58.66 5.49
CA ALA A 297 4.52 -59.93 5.66
C ALA A 297 3.99 -60.71 6.88
N THR A 298 3.81 -60.03 8.02
CA THR A 298 3.27 -60.62 9.26
C THR A 298 1.82 -61.08 9.09
N LEU A 299 1.00 -60.31 8.36
CA LEU A 299 -0.37 -60.68 8.07
C LEU A 299 -0.43 -61.93 7.18
N SER A 300 0.46 -62.02 6.18
CA SER A 300 0.56 -63.19 5.30
C SER A 300 0.90 -64.46 6.08
N THR A 301 1.91 -64.41 6.96
CA THR A 301 2.29 -65.55 7.80
C THR A 301 1.17 -65.95 8.76
N THR A 302 0.49 -64.98 9.36
CA THR A 302 -0.66 -65.23 10.25
C THR A 302 -1.83 -65.88 9.50
N THR A 303 -2.08 -65.47 8.26
CA THR A 303 -3.15 -66.04 7.42
C THR A 303 -2.87 -67.50 7.07
N VAL A 304 -1.61 -67.84 6.76
CA VAL A 304 -1.18 -69.24 6.54
C VAL A 304 -1.38 -70.09 7.80
N ALA A 305 -0.94 -69.59 8.96
CA ALA A 305 -1.13 -70.30 10.23
C ALA A 305 -2.62 -70.49 10.60
N LEU A 306 -3.48 -69.51 10.28
CA LEU A 306 -4.92 -69.62 10.45
C LEU A 306 -5.52 -70.70 9.56
N HIS A 307 -5.07 -70.81 8.31
CA HIS A 307 -5.52 -71.84 7.38
C HIS A 307 -5.18 -73.24 7.88
N GLU A 308 -3.94 -73.46 8.34
CA GLU A 308 -3.52 -74.74 8.93
C GLU A 308 -4.34 -75.12 10.16
N ARG A 309 -4.60 -74.18 11.08
CA ARG A 309 -5.44 -74.41 12.25
C ARG A 309 -6.88 -74.75 11.89
N THR A 310 -7.43 -74.13 10.85
CA THR A 310 -8.80 -74.40 10.38
C THR A 310 -8.90 -75.80 9.77
N ALA A 311 -7.87 -76.25 9.05
CA ALA A 311 -7.79 -77.62 8.54
C ALA A 311 -7.71 -78.64 9.68
N ALA A 312 -6.90 -78.37 10.72
CA ALA A 312 -6.84 -79.22 11.91
C ALA A 312 -8.20 -79.32 12.62
N LEU A 313 -8.88 -78.19 12.81
CA LEU A 313 -10.22 -78.16 13.42
C LEU A 313 -11.24 -79.00 12.63
N THR A 314 -11.14 -79.00 11.30
CA THR A 314 -12.01 -79.80 10.42
C THR A 314 -11.78 -81.30 10.62
N ASN A 315 -10.52 -81.73 10.77
CA ASN A 315 -10.20 -83.13 11.08
C ASN A 315 -10.66 -83.53 12.48
N ASP A 316 -10.48 -82.68 13.49
CA ASP A 316 -10.94 -82.94 14.86
C ASP A 316 -12.46 -83.09 14.91
N ALA A 317 -13.20 -82.25 14.17
CA ALA A 317 -14.64 -82.35 14.04
C ALA A 317 -15.10 -83.66 13.38
N ALA A 318 -14.36 -84.14 12.37
CA ALA A 318 -14.61 -85.45 11.76
C ALA A 318 -14.38 -86.59 12.76
N SER A 319 -13.26 -86.58 13.48
CA SER A 319 -12.97 -87.57 14.53
C SER A 319 -14.02 -87.58 15.64
N THR A 320 -14.48 -86.40 16.06
CA THR A 320 -15.55 -86.25 17.06
C THR A 320 -16.87 -86.86 16.55
N THR A 321 -17.15 -86.74 15.26
CA THR A 321 -18.34 -87.34 14.64
C THR A 321 -18.27 -88.87 14.62
N ASP A 322 -17.10 -89.43 14.31
CA ASP A 322 -16.86 -90.87 14.35
C ASP A 322 -16.98 -91.43 15.78
N GLU A 323 -16.42 -90.73 16.77
CA GLU A 323 -16.57 -91.08 18.19
C GLU A 323 -18.05 -91.03 18.64
N ALA A 324 -18.81 -90.03 18.19
CA ALA A 324 -20.24 -89.94 18.48
C ALA A 324 -21.02 -91.12 17.87
N HIS A 325 -20.68 -91.55 16.65
CA HIS A 325 -21.26 -92.75 16.05
C HIS A 325 -20.92 -94.03 16.81
N ALA A 326 -19.67 -94.19 17.25
CA ALA A 326 -19.25 -95.32 18.07
C ALA A 326 -20.00 -95.35 19.42
N ALA A 327 -20.15 -94.21 20.08
CA ALA A 327 -20.90 -94.08 21.32
C ALA A 327 -22.40 -94.41 21.13
N ALA A 328 -23.01 -93.95 20.03
CA ALA A 328 -24.39 -94.30 19.70
C ALA A 328 -24.56 -95.82 19.48
N GLY A 329 -23.61 -96.46 18.80
CA GLY A 329 -23.61 -97.93 18.63
C GLY A 329 -23.47 -98.68 19.96
N ALA A 330 -22.59 -98.21 20.85
CA ALA A 330 -22.45 -98.78 22.19
C ALA A 330 -23.73 -98.61 23.04
N ALA A 331 -24.38 -97.45 22.97
CA ALA A 331 -25.65 -97.20 23.66
C ALA A 331 -26.79 -98.09 23.13
N GLN A 332 -26.83 -98.35 21.82
CA GLN A 332 -27.79 -99.29 21.24
C GLN A 332 -27.56 -100.71 21.74
N GLY A 333 -26.32 -101.21 21.71
CA GLY A 333 -25.99 -102.54 22.23
C GLY A 333 -26.29 -102.71 23.73
N ALA A 334 -26.13 -101.64 24.52
CA ALA A 334 -26.54 -101.63 25.92
C ALA A 334 -28.06 -101.72 26.08
N SER A 335 -28.83 -101.04 25.22
CA SER A 335 -30.31 -101.11 25.22
C SER A 335 -30.80 -102.53 24.88
N ASP A 336 -30.22 -103.16 23.87
CA ASP A 336 -30.55 -104.54 23.47
C ASP A 336 -30.24 -105.54 24.60
N SER A 337 -29.16 -105.29 25.35
CA SER A 337 -28.79 -106.09 26.53
C SER A 337 -29.79 -105.94 27.67
N VAL A 338 -30.31 -104.72 27.91
CA VAL A 338 -31.36 -104.46 28.90
C VAL A 338 -32.67 -105.14 28.50
N GLU A 339 -33.04 -105.11 27.22
CA GLU A 339 -34.23 -105.82 26.71
C GLU A 339 -34.11 -107.33 26.88
N SER A 340 -32.95 -107.90 26.55
CA SER A 340 -32.67 -109.33 26.75
C SER A 340 -32.75 -109.73 28.23
N ALA A 341 -32.21 -108.90 29.13
CA ALA A 341 -32.31 -109.13 30.58
C ALA A 341 -33.76 -109.03 31.10
N ALA A 342 -34.57 -108.14 30.52
CA ALA A 342 -36.00 -108.03 30.84
C ALA A 342 -36.77 -109.28 30.40
N GLN A 343 -36.50 -109.81 29.20
CA GLN A 343 -37.09 -111.06 28.73
C GLN A 343 -36.73 -112.25 29.64
N ALA A 344 -35.44 -112.40 29.98
CA ALA A 344 -34.98 -113.44 30.91
C ALA A 344 -35.65 -113.30 32.29
N SER A 345 -35.87 -112.07 32.75
CA SER A 345 -36.59 -111.82 34.01
C SER A 345 -38.06 -112.26 33.94
N GLU A 346 -38.75 -112.09 32.81
CA GLU A 346 -40.13 -112.56 32.65
C GLU A 346 -40.21 -114.09 32.56
N GLU A 347 -39.26 -114.76 31.88
CA GLU A 347 -39.15 -116.22 31.87
C GLU A 347 -38.89 -116.80 33.28
N LEU A 348 -38.02 -116.15 34.06
CA LEU A 348 -37.80 -116.50 35.47
C LEU A 348 -39.08 -116.35 36.29
N ARG A 349 -39.86 -115.29 36.06
CA ARG A 349 -41.15 -115.07 36.73
C ARG A 349 -42.13 -116.20 36.42
N GLY A 350 -42.18 -116.65 35.16
CA GLY A 350 -42.96 -117.82 34.74
C GLY A 350 -42.52 -119.12 35.41
N SER A 351 -41.21 -119.35 35.50
CA SER A 351 -40.62 -120.52 36.18
C SER A 351 -40.94 -120.55 37.67
N ILE A 352 -40.86 -119.41 38.37
CA ILE A 352 -41.24 -119.30 39.79
C ILE A 352 -42.72 -119.63 39.99
N ALA A 353 -43.60 -119.18 39.10
CA ALA A 353 -45.03 -119.51 39.17
C ALA A 353 -45.30 -121.01 38.95
N ALA A 354 -44.54 -121.67 38.06
CA ALA A 354 -44.62 -123.11 37.84
C ALA A 354 -44.13 -123.90 39.07
N ILE A 355 -42.99 -123.51 39.65
CA ILE A 355 -42.46 -124.11 40.88
C ILE A 355 -43.47 -123.96 42.03
N SER A 356 -44.09 -122.79 42.18
CA SER A 356 -45.10 -122.56 43.23
C SER A 356 -46.30 -123.51 43.10
N ARG A 357 -46.81 -123.75 41.87
CA ARG A 357 -47.87 -124.75 41.62
C ARG A 357 -47.41 -126.18 41.92
N GLN A 358 -46.16 -126.52 41.59
CA GLN A 358 -45.59 -127.84 41.89
C GLN A 358 -45.52 -128.09 43.40
N VAL A 359 -45.13 -127.08 44.17
CA VAL A 359 -45.06 -127.14 45.64
C VAL A 359 -46.46 -127.32 46.26
N GLU A 360 -47.48 -126.59 45.78
CA GLU A 360 -48.87 -126.73 46.23
C GLU A 360 -49.41 -128.16 45.98
N SER A 361 -49.16 -128.72 44.79
CA SER A 361 -49.55 -130.08 44.43
C SER A 361 -48.86 -131.14 45.30
N ALA A 362 -47.57 -130.95 45.60
CA ALA A 362 -46.83 -131.81 46.51
C ALA A 362 -47.41 -131.75 47.94
N ALA A 363 -47.78 -130.55 48.42
CA ALA A 363 -48.42 -130.37 49.73
C ALA A 363 -49.80 -131.05 49.81
N GLN A 364 -50.63 -130.94 48.75
CA GLN A 364 -51.91 -131.66 48.68
C GLN A 364 -51.72 -133.18 48.68
N THR A 365 -50.73 -133.69 47.95
CA THR A 365 -50.41 -135.13 47.91
C THR A 365 -49.98 -135.62 49.30
N ALA A 366 -49.12 -134.87 49.99
CA ALA A 366 -48.72 -135.17 51.36
C ALA A 366 -49.92 -135.17 52.32
N SER A 367 -50.83 -134.19 52.21
CA SER A 367 -52.06 -134.13 53.02
C SER A 367 -53.01 -135.32 52.78
N ARG A 368 -53.18 -135.74 51.51
CA ARG A 368 -53.94 -136.95 51.16
C ARG A 368 -53.31 -138.20 51.75
N ALA A 369 -51.98 -138.32 51.68
CA ALA A 369 -51.26 -139.45 52.28
C ALA A 369 -51.44 -139.53 53.81
N VAL A 370 -51.42 -138.39 54.51
CA VAL A 370 -51.71 -138.33 55.96
C VAL A 370 -53.14 -138.80 56.26
N THR A 371 -54.11 -138.38 55.45
CA THR A 371 -55.52 -138.78 55.60
C THR A 371 -55.72 -140.27 55.36
N GLU A 372 -55.12 -140.82 54.30
CA GLU A 372 -55.16 -142.25 53.97
C GLU A 372 -54.52 -143.11 55.09
N THR A 373 -53.41 -142.62 55.65
CA THR A 373 -52.74 -143.26 56.80
C THR A 373 -53.64 -143.29 58.04
N SER A 374 -54.40 -142.21 58.28
CA SER A 374 -55.40 -142.16 59.37
C SER A 374 -56.56 -143.14 59.16
N ASN A 375 -57.08 -143.26 57.94
CA ASN A 375 -58.12 -144.23 57.60
C ASN A 375 -57.64 -145.67 57.76
N THR A 376 -56.42 -145.95 57.30
CA THR A 376 -55.77 -147.27 57.45
C THR A 376 -55.63 -147.63 58.93
N THR A 377 -55.23 -146.66 59.77
CA THR A 377 -55.17 -146.84 61.23
C THR A 377 -56.54 -147.24 61.78
N GLY A 378 -57.63 -146.57 61.36
CA GLY A 378 -58.99 -146.92 61.77
C GLY A 378 -59.43 -148.34 61.36
N ILE A 379 -59.10 -148.76 60.13
CA ILE A 379 -59.37 -150.13 59.63
C ILE A 379 -58.64 -151.17 60.47
N VAL A 380 -57.36 -150.93 60.79
CA VAL A 380 -56.55 -151.86 61.61
C VAL A 380 -57.14 -152.00 63.03
N THR A 381 -57.59 -150.90 63.64
CA THR A 381 -58.26 -150.94 64.95
C THR A 381 -59.60 -151.69 64.90
N GLY A 382 -60.38 -151.51 63.83
CA GLY A 382 -61.62 -152.25 63.60
C GLY A 382 -61.39 -153.75 63.39
N LEU A 383 -60.33 -154.12 62.67
CA LEU A 383 -59.92 -155.51 62.46
C LEU A 383 -59.53 -156.19 63.78
N ALA A 384 -58.83 -155.46 64.67
CA ALA A 384 -58.48 -155.94 66.01
C ALA A 384 -59.71 -156.26 66.86
N SER A 385 -60.75 -155.41 66.81
CA SER A 385 -62.01 -155.63 67.54
C SER A 385 -62.83 -156.80 66.96
N ALA A 386 -62.85 -156.96 65.63
CA ALA A 386 -63.51 -158.09 64.98
C ALA A 386 -62.85 -159.44 65.32
N ALA A 387 -61.53 -159.49 65.44
CA ALA A 387 -60.81 -160.70 65.88
C ALA A 387 -61.16 -161.11 67.32
N GLU A 388 -61.38 -160.14 68.21
CA GLU A 388 -61.78 -160.35 69.60
C GLU A 388 -63.21 -160.93 69.70
N GLN A 389 -64.14 -160.43 68.88
CA GLN A 389 -65.50 -160.97 68.77
C GLN A 389 -65.53 -162.40 68.22
N ILE A 390 -64.68 -162.72 67.23
CA ILE A 390 -64.56 -164.09 66.72
C ILE A 390 -64.05 -165.03 67.82
N GLY A 391 -63.11 -164.57 68.66
CA GLY A 391 -62.64 -165.31 69.83
C GLY A 391 -63.78 -165.73 70.76
N ALA A 392 -64.69 -164.79 71.10
CA ALA A 392 -65.84 -165.06 71.95
C ALA A 392 -66.84 -166.06 71.33
N VAL A 393 -67.02 -166.04 70.00
CA VAL A 393 -67.93 -166.95 69.28
C VAL A 393 -67.38 -168.37 69.22
N VAL A 394 -66.07 -168.55 69.02
CA VAL A 394 -65.45 -169.89 69.00
C VAL A 394 -65.57 -170.57 70.36
N GLU A 395 -65.45 -169.82 71.46
CA GLU A 395 -65.60 -170.33 72.82
C GLU A 395 -67.04 -170.81 73.11
N LEU A 396 -68.04 -170.07 72.62
CA LEU A 396 -69.45 -170.45 72.72
C LEU A 396 -69.76 -171.73 71.91
N ILE A 397 -69.27 -171.83 70.67
CA ILE A 397 -69.48 -173.00 69.81
C ILE A 397 -68.89 -174.26 70.46
N ASN A 398 -67.70 -174.14 71.04
CA ASN A 398 -67.04 -175.28 71.70
C ASN A 398 -67.84 -175.76 72.94
N SER A 399 -68.50 -174.85 73.65
CA SER A 399 -69.40 -175.20 74.77
C SER A 399 -70.66 -175.96 74.32
N ILE A 400 -71.25 -175.58 73.17
CA ILE A 400 -72.48 -176.18 72.62
C ILE A 400 -72.19 -177.57 72.06
N ALA A 401 -71.07 -177.75 71.35
CA ALA A 401 -70.68 -179.05 70.80
C ALA A 401 -70.48 -180.12 71.89
N GLY A 402 -70.01 -179.72 73.09
CA GLY A 402 -69.89 -180.61 74.25
C GLY A 402 -71.24 -181.10 74.80
N GLN A 403 -72.27 -180.25 74.80
CA GLN A 403 -73.60 -180.60 75.33
C GLN A 403 -74.39 -181.54 74.42
N THR A 404 -74.27 -181.36 73.09
CA THR A 404 -75.04 -182.17 72.13
C THR A 404 -74.52 -183.61 72.05
N ASN A 405 -73.19 -183.80 72.19
CA ASN A 405 -72.57 -185.12 72.27
C ASN A 405 -73.08 -185.93 73.47
N LEU A 406 -73.42 -185.26 74.58
CA LEU A 406 -73.97 -185.90 75.78
C LEU A 406 -75.46 -186.26 75.64
N LEU A 407 -76.23 -185.51 74.84
CA LEU A 407 -77.65 -185.82 74.55
C LEU A 407 -77.80 -187.02 73.60
N ALA A 408 -76.91 -187.13 72.61
CA ALA A 408 -76.91 -188.24 71.66
C ALA A 408 -76.67 -189.60 72.34
N LEU A 409 -75.86 -189.64 73.40
CA LEU A 409 -75.54 -190.88 74.10
C LEU A 409 -76.71 -191.39 74.96
N ASN A 410 -77.42 -190.49 75.66
CA ASN A 410 -78.52 -190.89 76.55
C ASN A 410 -79.75 -191.43 75.81
N ALA A 411 -80.06 -190.92 74.61
CA ALA A 411 -81.19 -191.44 73.84
C ALA A 411 -80.98 -192.88 73.36
N THR A 412 -79.72 -193.29 73.13
CA THR A 412 -79.38 -194.67 72.74
C THR A 412 -79.59 -195.67 73.88
N ILE A 413 -79.60 -195.21 75.14
CA ILE A 413 -79.76 -196.07 76.32
C ILE A 413 -81.24 -196.37 76.62
N GLU A 414 -82.17 -195.47 76.29
CA GLU A 414 -83.61 -195.70 76.55
C GLU A 414 -84.25 -196.70 75.56
N ALA A 415 -83.53 -197.12 74.50
CA ALA A 415 -83.93 -198.17 73.56
C ALA A 415 -83.81 -199.61 74.11
N ALA A 416 -83.48 -199.80 75.40
CA ALA A 416 -83.26 -201.11 76.02
C ALA A 416 -84.20 -201.44 77.20
N ARG A 417 -85.29 -200.69 77.42
CA ARG A 417 -86.36 -201.03 78.39
C ARG A 417 -87.73 -200.59 77.88
#